data_AF-A0A3M1E2U5-F1
#
_entry.id   AF-A0A3M1E2U5-F1
#
_cell.length_a   1.000
_cell.length_b   1.000
_cell.length_c   1.000
_cell.angle_alpha   90.00
_cell.angle_beta   90.00
_cell.angle_gamma   90.00
#
_symmetry.space_group_name_H-M   'P 1'
#
loop_
_entity.id
_entity.type
_entity.pdbx_description
1 polymer ?
#
loop_
_entity_poly.entity_id
_entity_poly.type
_entity_poly.pdbx_seq_one_letter_code
_entity_poly.pdbx_strand_id
1 'polypeptide(L)'
;AYLFGNIAADIVFAKRLSRIKQCCHHWSTAFSLLQRAESDRDRAFAYGYLSHLAADTVAHGKYVPRQLVLTHMPVNVGHFFWELRADAMEPASRRRLLEHILEHGDETHHAQLARQLRGTLLPYDVNRALFHSVQSLTVRKTFTRGLGLWHECSRWYLSPELLAGYRSECLDRIASILRDGVKSPLMREDPNGTSALMQVAVHRREVRRLRRRGVPVHHRLRETSRGWAPDADRSLVN
;
A
#
# COMPACT_ATOMS: atom_id res chain seq x y z
N ALA A 1 -10.61 -15.55 7.39
CA ALA A 1 -10.07 -15.77 6.04
C ALA A 1 -9.97 -14.49 5.21
N TYR A 2 -11.08 -13.86 4.80
CA TYR A 2 -11.03 -12.64 3.97
C TYR A 2 -10.17 -11.51 4.53
N LEU A 3 -10.36 -11.17 5.82
CA LEU A 3 -9.57 -10.11 6.46
C LEU A 3 -8.08 -10.48 6.53
N PHE A 4 -7.76 -11.75 6.79
CA PHE A 4 -6.37 -12.22 6.76
C PHE A 4 -5.78 -12.13 5.34
N GLY A 5 -6.56 -12.46 4.30
CA GLY A 5 -6.16 -12.26 2.90
C GLY A 5 -5.83 -10.80 2.57
N ASN A 6 -6.57 -9.84 3.15
CA ASN A 6 -6.30 -8.41 2.98
C ASN A 6 -4.97 -7.94 3.59
N ILE A 7 -4.35 -8.73 4.46
CA ILE A 7 -3.10 -8.40 5.15
C ILE A 7 -1.96 -9.29 4.67
N ALA A 8 -2.28 -10.48 4.17
CA ALA A 8 -1.36 -11.54 3.82
C ALA A 8 -0.30 -11.16 2.78
N ALA A 9 -0.64 -10.28 1.84
CA ALA A 9 0.31 -9.83 0.82
C ALA A 9 1.54 -9.12 1.43
N ASP A 10 1.38 -8.47 2.57
CA ASP A 10 2.46 -7.73 3.25
C ASP A 10 3.36 -8.56 4.16
N ILE A 11 3.02 -9.83 4.38
CA ILE A 11 3.81 -10.74 5.23
C ILE A 11 5.26 -10.87 4.71
N VAL A 12 5.50 -10.73 3.41
CA VAL A 12 6.86 -10.78 2.84
C VAL A 12 7.59 -9.46 3.10
N PHE A 13 8.48 -9.46 4.09
CA PHE A 13 9.33 -8.31 4.43
C PHE A 13 10.60 -8.27 3.55
N ALA A 14 11.27 -7.11 3.47
CA ALA A 14 12.49 -6.88 2.64
C ALA A 14 12.31 -6.91 1.10
N LYS A 15 11.11 -6.54 0.61
CA LYS A 15 10.69 -6.50 -0.81
C LYS A 15 11.59 -5.68 -1.76
N ARG A 16 12.37 -4.70 -1.25
CA ARG A 16 13.24 -3.81 -2.06
C ARG A 16 14.73 -4.16 -2.03
N LEU A 17 15.15 -5.09 -1.16
CA LEU A 17 16.54 -5.55 -1.10
C LEU A 17 16.79 -6.75 -2.03
N SER A 18 15.73 -7.33 -2.61
CA SER A 18 15.84 -8.45 -3.53
C SER A 18 15.56 -8.04 -4.97
N ARG A 19 16.45 -8.44 -5.88
CA ARG A 19 16.20 -8.52 -7.32
C ARG A 19 15.23 -9.66 -7.69
N ILE A 20 14.78 -10.45 -6.71
CA ILE A 20 13.92 -11.61 -6.91
C ILE A 20 12.46 -11.15 -6.89
N LYS A 21 11.69 -11.68 -7.85
CA LYS A 21 10.35 -11.26 -8.25
C LYS A 21 9.45 -10.95 -7.05
N GLN A 22 8.83 -9.77 -7.09
CA GLN A 22 7.82 -9.28 -6.13
C GLN A 22 6.49 -10.03 -6.26
N CYS A 23 6.52 -11.38 -6.25
CA CYS A 23 5.36 -12.22 -6.59
C CYS A 23 4.13 -11.93 -5.72
N CYS A 24 4.30 -11.49 -4.46
CA CYS A 24 3.19 -11.18 -3.56
C CYS A 24 2.27 -10.07 -4.07
N HIS A 25 2.79 -9.11 -4.82
CA HIS A 25 2.02 -7.94 -5.25
C HIS A 25 1.61 -8.02 -6.74
N HIS A 26 1.49 -9.24 -7.26
CA HIS A 26 1.03 -9.50 -8.62
C HIS A 26 -0.36 -10.09 -8.65
N TRP A 27 -1.20 -9.58 -9.56
CA TRP A 27 -2.53 -10.12 -9.83
C TRP A 27 -2.53 -11.63 -10.05
N SER A 28 -1.53 -12.16 -10.78
CA SER A 28 -1.39 -13.59 -11.06
C SER A 28 -1.33 -14.46 -9.80
N THR A 29 -0.74 -13.94 -8.72
CA THR A 29 -0.64 -14.66 -7.44
C THR A 29 -2.01 -14.76 -6.78
N ALA A 30 -2.75 -13.66 -6.72
CA ALA A 30 -4.10 -13.62 -6.17
C ALA A 30 -5.09 -14.50 -6.97
N PHE A 31 -5.03 -14.47 -8.31
CA PHE A 31 -5.86 -15.33 -9.14
C PHE A 31 -5.45 -16.81 -9.06
N SER A 32 -4.16 -17.12 -8.86
CA SER A 32 -3.71 -18.49 -8.60
C SER A 32 -4.22 -19.00 -7.25
N LEU A 33 -4.24 -18.15 -6.20
CA LEU A 33 -4.90 -18.48 -4.93
C LEU A 33 -6.38 -18.80 -5.14
N LEU A 34 -7.09 -17.98 -5.93
CA LEU A 34 -8.51 -18.17 -6.19
C LEU A 34 -8.81 -19.42 -7.02
N GLN A 35 -8.02 -19.70 -8.05
CA GLN A 35 -8.18 -20.88 -8.92
C GLN A 35 -7.94 -22.20 -8.16
N ARG A 36 -7.05 -22.18 -7.17
CA ARG A 36 -6.68 -23.35 -6.36
C ARG A 36 -7.49 -23.46 -5.07
N ALA A 37 -8.48 -22.60 -4.86
CA ALA A 37 -9.31 -22.60 -3.68
C ALA A 37 -10.23 -23.83 -3.67
N GLU A 38 -10.12 -24.66 -2.64
CA GLU A 38 -10.89 -25.90 -2.51
C GLU A 38 -12.14 -25.69 -1.63
N SER A 39 -12.17 -24.61 -0.85
CA SER A 39 -13.27 -24.26 0.05
C SER A 39 -13.72 -22.80 -0.07
N ASP A 40 -14.91 -22.49 0.43
CA ASP A 40 -15.42 -21.12 0.59
C ASP A 40 -14.48 -20.26 1.43
N ARG A 41 -13.81 -20.88 2.41
CA ARG A 41 -12.82 -20.24 3.25
C ARG A 41 -11.59 -19.81 2.43
N ASP A 42 -11.08 -20.68 1.56
CA ASP A 42 -9.94 -20.36 0.68
C ASP A 42 -10.32 -19.29 -0.35
N ARG A 43 -11.54 -19.37 -0.89
CA ARG A 43 -12.08 -18.33 -1.80
C ARG A 43 -12.15 -16.99 -1.10
N ALA A 44 -12.67 -16.95 0.14
CA ALA A 44 -12.71 -15.73 0.94
C ALA A 44 -11.31 -15.16 1.17
N PHE A 45 -10.32 -15.99 1.48
CA PHE A 45 -8.93 -15.56 1.59
C PHE A 45 -8.39 -14.97 0.29
N ALA A 46 -8.60 -15.63 -0.85
CA ALA A 46 -8.15 -15.16 -2.16
C ALA A 46 -8.82 -13.83 -2.57
N TYR A 47 -10.12 -13.67 -2.31
CA TYR A 47 -10.82 -12.39 -2.52
C TYR A 47 -10.30 -11.29 -1.62
N GLY A 48 -9.92 -11.62 -0.38
CA GLY A 48 -9.25 -10.67 0.50
C GLY A 48 -7.91 -10.22 -0.07
N TYR A 49 -7.13 -11.15 -0.62
CA TYR A 49 -5.86 -10.85 -1.28
C TYR A 49 -6.04 -9.97 -2.53
N LEU A 50 -7.04 -10.25 -3.36
CA LEU A 50 -7.40 -9.40 -4.51
C LEU A 50 -7.76 -7.98 -4.07
N SER A 51 -8.46 -7.85 -2.95
CA SER A 51 -8.87 -6.56 -2.40
C SER A 51 -7.68 -5.74 -1.92
N HIS A 52 -6.69 -6.39 -1.30
CA HIS A 52 -5.40 -5.76 -0.98
C HIS A 52 -4.73 -5.20 -2.23
N LEU A 53 -4.55 -6.02 -3.27
CA LEU A 53 -3.91 -5.57 -4.51
C LEU A 53 -4.66 -4.41 -5.18
N ALA A 54 -5.99 -4.42 -5.12
CA ALA A 54 -6.79 -3.30 -5.61
C ALA A 54 -6.55 -2.02 -4.82
N ALA A 55 -6.49 -2.09 -3.48
CA ALA A 55 -6.13 -0.93 -2.66
C ALA A 55 -4.71 -0.43 -2.94
N ASP A 56 -3.77 -1.34 -3.20
CA ASP A 56 -2.37 -1.02 -3.51
C ASP A 56 -2.20 -0.24 -4.81
N THR A 57 -3.07 -0.45 -5.81
CA THR A 57 -3.07 0.40 -7.02
C THR A 57 -3.35 1.87 -6.70
N VAL A 58 -4.07 2.17 -5.62
CA VAL A 58 -4.28 3.53 -5.12
C VAL A 58 -3.13 3.96 -4.22
N ALA A 59 -2.75 3.12 -3.25
CA ALA A 59 -1.73 3.45 -2.27
C ALA A 59 -0.38 3.74 -2.94
N HIS A 60 0.07 2.82 -3.80
CA HIS A 60 1.36 2.90 -4.47
C HIS A 60 1.29 3.56 -5.85
N GLY A 61 0.12 3.54 -6.52
CA GLY A 61 -0.06 4.21 -7.81
C GLY A 61 -0.40 5.69 -7.70
N LYS A 62 -0.99 6.15 -6.59
CA LYS A 62 -1.45 7.54 -6.41
C LYS A 62 -0.97 8.16 -5.10
N TYR A 63 -1.41 7.65 -3.95
CA TYR A 63 -1.20 8.30 -2.65
C TYR A 63 0.28 8.53 -2.33
N VAL A 64 1.08 7.47 -2.22
CA VAL A 64 2.50 7.56 -1.89
C VAL A 64 3.28 8.40 -2.91
N PRO A 65 3.15 8.19 -4.24
CA PRO A 65 3.81 9.03 -5.24
C PRO A 65 3.55 10.52 -5.07
N ARG A 66 2.28 10.88 -4.83
CA ARG A 66 1.88 12.28 -4.57
C ARG A 66 2.64 12.85 -3.40
N GLN A 67 2.64 12.13 -2.27
CA GLN A 67 3.30 12.61 -1.07
C GLN A 67 4.82 12.72 -1.24
N LEU A 68 5.44 11.76 -1.93
CA LEU A 68 6.87 11.80 -2.25
C LEU A 68 7.24 13.02 -3.10
N VAL A 69 6.43 13.37 -4.11
CA VAL A 69 6.71 14.57 -4.92
C VAL A 69 6.57 15.85 -4.09
N LEU A 70 5.57 15.93 -3.21
CA LEU A 70 5.36 17.11 -2.39
C LEU A 70 6.45 17.29 -1.31
N THR A 71 6.86 16.21 -0.62
CA THR A 71 7.83 16.32 0.49
C THR A 71 9.28 16.23 0.10
N HIS A 72 9.60 15.68 -1.08
CA HIS A 72 10.97 15.40 -1.53
C HIS A 72 11.78 14.45 -0.64
N MET A 73 11.14 13.68 0.25
CA MET A 73 11.81 12.70 1.12
C MET A 73 12.51 11.59 0.32
N PRO A 74 13.62 10.99 0.79
CA PRO A 74 14.18 9.78 0.16
C PRO A 74 13.10 8.73 -0.05
N VAL A 75 13.06 8.07 -1.22
CA VAL A 75 11.91 7.24 -1.63
C VAL A 75 11.57 6.17 -0.59
N ASN A 76 12.57 5.41 -0.11
CA ASN A 76 12.34 4.34 0.85
C ASN A 76 11.80 4.87 2.20
N VAL A 77 12.40 5.95 2.71
CA VAL A 77 12.01 6.55 4.00
C VAL A 77 10.64 7.21 3.89
N GLY A 78 10.41 7.98 2.82
CA GLY A 78 9.15 8.67 2.59
C GLY A 78 8.01 7.70 2.33
N HIS A 79 8.27 6.56 1.69
CA HIS A 79 7.26 5.53 1.47
C HIS A 79 6.72 5.00 2.79
N PHE A 80 7.61 4.42 3.60
CA PHE A 80 7.28 3.89 4.92
C PHE A 80 6.66 4.96 5.82
N PHE A 81 7.19 6.18 5.78
CA PHE A 81 6.66 7.30 6.54
C PHE A 81 5.20 7.60 6.19
N TRP A 82 4.86 7.67 4.91
CA TRP A 82 3.51 8.05 4.46
C TRP A 82 2.48 6.94 4.60
N GLU A 83 2.87 5.69 4.49
CA GLU A 83 2.04 4.54 4.89
C GLU A 83 1.70 4.63 6.38
N LEU A 84 2.72 4.81 7.22
CA LEU A 84 2.54 4.90 8.66
C LEU A 84 1.69 6.11 9.09
N ARG A 85 1.77 7.21 8.34
CA ARG A 85 0.89 8.37 8.52
C ARG A 85 -0.57 8.04 8.26
N ALA A 86 -0.85 7.30 7.19
CA ALA A 86 -2.22 6.89 6.88
C ALA A 86 -2.77 5.96 7.97
N ASP A 87 -1.97 5.00 8.42
CA ASP A 87 -2.33 4.07 9.50
C ASP A 87 -2.61 4.80 10.83
N ALA A 88 -1.83 5.83 11.14
CA ALA A 88 -2.02 6.63 12.36
C ALA A 88 -3.36 7.38 12.38
N MET A 89 -3.97 7.63 11.22
CA MET A 89 -5.30 8.25 11.10
C MET A 89 -6.44 7.25 11.25
N GLU A 90 -6.16 5.96 11.41
CA GLU A 90 -7.18 4.94 11.63
C GLU A 90 -7.59 4.83 13.12
N PRO A 91 -8.89 4.64 13.40
CA PRO A 91 -9.37 4.48 14.76
C PRO A 91 -8.73 3.28 15.46
N ALA A 92 -8.61 3.36 16.78
CA ALA A 92 -8.01 2.30 17.59
C ALA A 92 -8.73 0.94 17.46
N SER A 93 -10.00 0.92 17.07
CA SER A 93 -10.75 -0.30 16.80
C SER A 93 -10.18 -1.10 15.63
N ARG A 94 -9.74 -0.44 14.54
CA ARG A 94 -9.14 -1.12 13.37
C ARG A 94 -7.78 -1.72 13.71
N ARG A 95 -7.00 -1.05 14.56
CA ARG A 95 -5.73 -1.57 15.07
C ARG A 95 -5.92 -2.83 15.93
N ARG A 96 -6.89 -2.82 16.84
CA ARG A 96 -7.24 -4.02 17.63
C ARG A 96 -7.72 -5.17 16.75
N LEU A 97 -8.48 -4.88 15.70
CA LEU A 97 -8.89 -5.89 14.73
C LEU A 97 -7.69 -6.49 13.99
N LEU A 98 -6.74 -5.66 13.58
CA LEU A 98 -5.49 -6.12 12.96
C LEU A 98 -4.69 -7.03 13.92
N GLU A 99 -4.49 -6.60 15.17
CA GLU A 99 -3.86 -7.43 16.22
C GLU A 99 -4.55 -8.79 16.34
N HIS A 100 -5.87 -8.79 16.47
CA HIS A 100 -6.66 -10.01 16.57
C HIS A 100 -6.47 -10.94 15.36
N ILE A 101 -6.49 -10.41 14.13
CA ILE A 101 -6.29 -11.19 12.91
C ILE A 101 -4.88 -11.77 12.84
N LEU A 102 -3.86 -11.03 13.27
CA LEU A 102 -2.48 -11.49 13.28
C LEU A 102 -2.24 -12.59 14.32
N GLU A 103 -2.85 -12.47 15.49
CA GLU A 103 -2.76 -13.49 16.54
C GLU A 103 -3.52 -14.77 16.19
N HIS A 104 -4.67 -14.64 15.51
CA HIS A 104 -5.58 -15.74 15.20
C HIS A 104 -5.56 -16.10 13.71
N GLY A 105 -4.46 -15.76 13.02
CA GLY A 105 -4.23 -16.12 11.64
C GLY A 105 -4.28 -17.63 11.44
N ASP A 106 -4.93 -18.07 10.37
CA ASP A 106 -5.14 -19.48 10.10
C ASP A 106 -3.87 -20.11 9.49
N GLU A 107 -3.28 -21.07 10.22
CA GLU A 107 -2.06 -21.78 9.81
C GLU A 107 -2.19 -22.45 8.43
N THR A 108 -3.40 -22.87 8.04
CA THR A 108 -3.65 -23.44 6.70
C THR A 108 -3.36 -22.42 5.60
N HIS A 109 -3.77 -21.16 5.78
CA HIS A 109 -3.48 -20.10 4.82
C HIS A 109 -2.00 -19.67 4.88
N HIS A 110 -1.37 -19.71 6.05
CA HIS A 110 0.09 -19.50 6.14
C HIS A 110 0.85 -20.56 5.34
N ALA A 111 0.48 -21.84 5.44
CA ALA A 111 1.07 -22.92 4.65
C ALA A 111 0.80 -22.76 3.14
N GLN A 112 -0.38 -22.29 2.76
CA GLN A 112 -0.71 -21.99 1.37
C GLN A 112 0.17 -20.88 0.80
N LEU A 113 0.36 -19.78 1.54
CA LEU A 113 1.25 -18.68 1.17
C LEU A 113 2.71 -19.14 1.07
N ALA A 114 3.20 -19.90 2.04
CA ALA A 114 4.57 -20.43 2.03
C ALA A 114 4.85 -21.28 0.79
N ARG A 115 3.86 -22.07 0.32
CA ARG A 115 3.99 -22.88 -0.91
C ARG A 115 4.05 -22.04 -2.18
N GLN A 116 3.35 -20.92 -2.23
CA GLN A 116 3.28 -20.05 -3.41
C GLN A 116 4.40 -19.01 -3.48
N LEU A 117 4.83 -18.48 -2.33
CA LEU A 117 5.85 -17.45 -2.22
C LEU A 117 7.26 -18.06 -2.25
N ARG A 118 7.55 -18.89 -3.26
CA ARG A 118 8.87 -19.48 -3.48
C ARG A 118 9.81 -18.44 -4.08
N GLY A 119 11.04 -18.35 -3.55
CA GLY A 119 12.08 -17.46 -4.07
C GLY A 119 12.18 -16.08 -3.37
N THR A 120 11.63 -15.91 -2.17
CA THR A 120 11.94 -14.73 -1.34
C THR A 120 13.35 -14.82 -0.75
N LEU A 121 13.99 -13.68 -0.43
CA LEU A 121 15.35 -13.68 0.18
C LEU A 121 15.40 -14.42 1.50
N LEU A 122 14.35 -14.24 2.30
CA LEU A 122 14.20 -14.87 3.59
C LEU A 122 13.14 -15.98 3.46
N PRO A 123 13.30 -17.09 4.21
CA PRO A 123 12.23 -18.06 4.38
C PRO A 123 10.93 -17.40 4.83
N TYR A 124 9.79 -18.00 4.48
CA TYR A 124 8.48 -17.45 4.80
C TYR A 124 8.28 -17.21 6.31
N ASP A 125 8.73 -18.14 7.15
CA ASP A 125 8.57 -18.02 8.60
C ASP A 125 9.38 -16.85 9.18
N VAL A 126 10.55 -16.54 8.60
CA VAL A 126 11.35 -15.38 8.98
C VAL A 126 10.65 -14.09 8.56
N ASN A 127 10.10 -14.04 7.35
CA ASN A 127 9.29 -12.92 6.88
C ASN A 127 8.07 -12.68 7.77
N ARG A 128 7.35 -13.75 8.12
CA ARG A 128 6.23 -13.74 9.06
C ARG A 128 6.64 -13.17 10.41
N ALA A 129 7.73 -13.67 11.00
CA ALA A 129 8.22 -13.19 12.30
C ALA A 129 8.59 -11.69 12.27
N LEU A 130 9.26 -11.23 11.20
CA LEU A 130 9.60 -9.82 11.01
C LEU A 130 8.34 -8.97 10.84
N PHE A 131 7.39 -9.42 10.03
CA PHE A 131 6.12 -8.74 9.82
C PHE A 131 5.34 -8.59 11.13
N HIS A 132 5.17 -9.66 11.91
CA HIS A 132 4.55 -9.57 13.24
C HIS A 132 5.32 -8.63 14.16
N SER A 133 6.65 -8.66 14.14
CA SER A 133 7.46 -7.77 14.97
C SER A 133 7.22 -6.29 14.62
N VAL A 134 7.22 -5.95 13.33
CA VAL A 134 6.95 -4.58 12.85
C VAL A 134 5.53 -4.16 13.20
N GLN A 135 4.53 -4.99 12.92
CA GLN A 135 3.14 -4.67 13.24
C GLN A 135 2.94 -4.53 14.76
N SER A 136 3.56 -5.38 15.57
CA SER A 136 3.51 -5.26 17.03
C SER A 136 4.15 -3.96 17.53
N LEU A 137 5.12 -3.41 16.80
CA LEU A 137 5.72 -2.11 17.12
C LEU A 137 4.81 -0.95 16.71
N THR A 138 4.17 -1.03 15.53
CA THR A 138 3.32 0.05 15.01
C THR A 138 2.05 0.24 15.84
N VAL A 139 1.52 -0.83 16.43
CA VAL A 139 0.31 -0.79 17.26
C VAL A 139 0.56 -0.40 18.72
N ARG A 140 1.81 -0.41 19.21
CA ARG A 140 2.15 0.01 20.57
C ARG A 140 1.74 1.46 20.82
N LYS A 141 1.05 1.70 21.94
CA LYS A 141 0.59 3.04 22.36
C LYS A 141 1.71 4.08 22.38
N THR A 142 2.93 3.71 22.76
CA THR A 142 4.10 4.61 22.77
C THR A 142 4.50 5.05 21.36
N PHE A 143 4.50 4.12 20.41
CA PHE A 143 4.78 4.41 19.02
C PHE A 143 3.67 5.26 18.39
N THR A 144 2.40 4.93 18.64
CA THR A 144 1.27 5.76 18.17
C THR A 144 1.30 7.17 18.79
N ARG A 145 1.62 7.30 20.09
CA ARG A 145 1.76 8.62 20.74
C ARG A 145 2.90 9.43 20.15
N GLY A 146 4.04 8.79 19.88
CA GLY A 146 5.16 9.41 19.15
C GLY A 146 4.74 9.90 17.77
N LEU A 147 3.97 9.10 17.03
CA LEU A 147 3.42 9.50 15.73
C LEU A 147 2.39 10.62 15.82
N GLY A 148 1.56 10.66 16.85
CA GLY A 148 0.60 11.74 17.10
C GLY A 148 1.30 13.07 17.35
N LEU A 149 2.29 13.08 18.26
CA LEU A 149 3.15 14.25 18.48
C LEU A 149 3.91 14.64 17.21
N TRP A 150 4.35 13.66 16.41
CA TRP A 150 4.97 13.93 15.12
C TRP A 150 3.99 14.41 14.05
N HIS A 151 2.72 14.04 14.10
CA HIS A 151 1.66 14.56 13.23
C HIS A 151 1.46 16.05 13.50
N GLU A 152 1.30 16.41 14.77
CA GLU A 152 1.12 17.80 15.23
C GLU A 152 2.35 18.68 14.91
N CYS A 153 3.55 18.13 15.07
CA CYS A 153 4.80 18.87 14.81
C CYS A 153 5.26 18.83 13.35
N SER A 154 4.64 18.02 12.48
CA SER A 154 5.13 17.88 11.12
C SER A 154 4.60 18.96 10.21
N ARG A 155 5.52 19.58 9.48
CA ARG A 155 5.23 20.54 8.41
C ARG A 155 4.36 19.97 7.27
N TRP A 156 4.14 18.65 7.22
CA TRP A 156 3.41 17.97 6.13
C TRP A 156 2.07 17.45 6.63
N TYR A 157 1.08 18.34 6.63
CA TYR A 157 -0.29 18.02 7.01
C TYR A 157 -0.93 17.00 6.04
N LEU A 158 -1.65 16.03 6.60
CA LEU A 158 -2.47 15.07 5.86
C LEU A 158 -3.94 15.31 6.21
N SER A 159 -4.69 15.85 5.25
CA SER A 159 -6.12 16.13 5.41
C SER A 159 -6.90 14.80 5.53
N PRO A 160 -7.82 14.70 6.53
CA PRO A 160 -8.75 13.57 6.62
C PRO A 160 -9.61 13.40 5.36
N GLU A 161 -10.01 14.50 4.73
CA GLU A 161 -10.83 14.52 3.51
C GLU A 161 -10.04 13.95 2.32
N LEU A 162 -8.78 14.35 2.18
CA LEU A 162 -7.89 13.80 1.14
C LEU A 162 -7.72 12.29 1.31
N LEU A 163 -7.49 11.83 2.54
CA LEU A 163 -7.35 10.40 2.82
C LEU A 163 -8.67 9.65 2.59
N ALA A 164 -9.80 10.25 2.93
CA ALA A 164 -11.13 9.70 2.65
C ALA A 164 -11.38 9.54 1.14
N GLY A 165 -10.92 10.49 0.32
CA GLY A 165 -10.97 10.39 -1.14
C GLY A 165 -10.22 9.16 -1.67
N TYR A 166 -9.00 8.91 -1.18
CA TYR A 166 -8.26 7.69 -1.53
C TYR A 166 -8.94 6.43 -1.03
N ARG A 167 -9.50 6.42 0.18
CA ARG A 167 -10.25 5.28 0.71
C ARG A 167 -11.48 4.95 -0.15
N SER A 168 -12.22 5.97 -0.59
CA SER A 168 -13.35 5.78 -1.50
C SER A 168 -12.91 5.11 -2.80
N GLU A 169 -11.82 5.61 -3.40
CA GLU A 169 -11.27 5.01 -4.62
C GLU A 169 -10.78 3.57 -4.40
N CYS A 170 -10.18 3.27 -3.25
CA CYS A 170 -9.84 1.88 -2.90
C CYS A 170 -11.08 0.99 -2.90
N LEU A 171 -12.20 1.44 -2.31
CA LEU A 171 -13.44 0.68 -2.25
C LEU A 171 -14.04 0.45 -3.65
N ASP A 172 -14.04 1.46 -4.51
CA ASP A 172 -14.53 1.35 -5.89
C ASP A 172 -13.71 0.32 -6.69
N ARG A 173 -12.40 0.33 -6.50
CA ARG A 173 -11.48 -0.62 -7.16
C ARG A 173 -11.62 -2.03 -6.61
N ILE A 174 -11.78 -2.18 -5.30
CA ILE A 174 -12.10 -3.46 -4.66
C ILE A 174 -13.41 -4.01 -5.24
N ALA A 175 -14.46 -3.18 -5.32
CA ALA A 175 -15.72 -3.59 -5.91
C ALA A 175 -15.57 -4.02 -7.38
N SER A 176 -14.77 -3.29 -8.18
CA SER A 176 -14.50 -3.68 -9.57
C SER A 176 -13.77 -5.02 -9.68
N ILE A 177 -12.69 -5.25 -8.93
CA ILE A 177 -11.96 -6.52 -9.06
C ILE A 177 -12.80 -7.71 -8.59
N LEU A 178 -13.60 -7.54 -7.54
CA LEU A 178 -14.46 -8.61 -7.02
C LEU A 178 -15.64 -8.93 -7.95
N ARG A 179 -16.18 -7.93 -8.64
CA ARG A 179 -17.27 -8.12 -9.61
C ARG A 179 -16.79 -8.62 -10.96
N ASP A 180 -15.73 -8.00 -11.48
CA ASP A 180 -15.32 -8.15 -12.88
C ASP A 180 -14.14 -9.14 -13.05
N GLY A 181 -13.45 -9.48 -11.95
CA GLY A 181 -12.33 -10.42 -11.94
C GLY A 181 -11.24 -10.04 -12.95
N VAL A 182 -10.79 -11.01 -13.74
CA VAL A 182 -9.76 -10.80 -14.79
C VAL A 182 -10.20 -9.85 -15.93
N LYS A 183 -11.49 -9.49 -15.99
CA LYS A 183 -12.01 -8.49 -16.95
C LYS A 183 -11.95 -7.06 -16.39
N SER A 184 -11.62 -6.89 -15.11
CA SER A 184 -11.49 -5.57 -14.47
C SER A 184 -10.44 -4.73 -15.20
N PRO A 185 -10.67 -3.41 -15.39
CA PRO A 185 -9.66 -2.51 -15.95
C PRO A 185 -8.36 -2.49 -15.13
N LEU A 186 -8.44 -2.84 -13.83
CA LEU A 186 -7.30 -2.89 -12.90
C LEU A 186 -6.22 -3.89 -13.29
N MET A 187 -6.53 -4.87 -14.16
CA MET A 187 -5.55 -5.83 -14.66
C MET A 187 -4.39 -5.19 -15.43
N ARG A 188 -4.55 -3.94 -15.87
CA ARG A 188 -3.51 -3.16 -16.55
C ARG A 188 -2.70 -2.29 -15.59
N GLU A 189 -3.07 -2.25 -14.32
CA GLU A 189 -2.42 -1.45 -13.30
C GLU A 189 -1.42 -2.28 -12.49
N ASP A 190 -0.41 -1.59 -11.94
CA ASP A 190 0.67 -2.19 -11.17
C ASP A 190 0.45 -1.96 -9.67
N PRO A 191 0.02 -2.98 -8.89
CA PRO A 191 -0.13 -2.86 -7.45
C PRO A 191 1.17 -2.49 -6.74
N ASN A 192 2.34 -2.86 -7.27
CA ASN A 192 3.62 -2.48 -6.65
C ASN A 192 3.94 -0.98 -6.76
N GLY A 193 3.23 -0.25 -7.63
CA GLY A 193 3.52 1.16 -7.95
C GLY A 193 4.92 1.40 -8.51
N THR A 194 5.55 0.39 -9.12
CA THR A 194 6.90 0.49 -9.71
C THR A 194 6.94 1.60 -10.76
N SER A 195 5.95 1.62 -11.65
CA SER A 195 5.82 2.66 -12.67
C SER A 195 5.60 4.05 -12.06
N ALA A 196 4.75 4.16 -11.03
CA ALA A 196 4.50 5.44 -10.38
C ALA A 196 5.74 5.99 -9.67
N LEU A 197 6.49 5.12 -8.98
CA LEU A 197 7.75 5.49 -8.33
C LEU A 197 8.84 5.87 -9.34
N MET A 198 8.87 5.24 -10.52
CA MET A 198 9.73 5.65 -11.62
C MET A 198 9.38 7.06 -12.10
N GLN A 199 8.09 7.38 -12.26
CA GLN A 199 7.64 8.73 -12.61
C GLN A 199 8.06 9.75 -11.54
N VAL A 200 7.93 9.42 -10.25
CA VAL A 200 8.43 10.26 -9.15
C VAL A 200 9.94 10.51 -9.27
N ALA A 201 10.73 9.48 -9.59
CA ALA A 201 12.17 9.61 -9.75
C ALA A 201 12.55 10.53 -10.92
N VAL A 202 11.88 10.38 -12.07
CA VAL A 202 12.06 11.24 -13.26
C VAL A 202 11.72 12.68 -12.91
N HIS A 203 10.54 12.90 -12.32
CA HIS A 203 10.09 14.24 -11.94
C HIS A 203 11.05 14.92 -10.95
N ARG A 204 11.55 14.19 -9.95
CA ARG A 204 12.53 14.73 -9.00
C ARG A 204 13.84 15.15 -9.67
N ARG A 205 14.30 14.42 -10.69
CA ARG A 205 15.49 14.81 -11.45
C ARG A 205 15.25 16.11 -12.22
N GLU A 206 14.07 16.24 -12.85
CA GLU A 206 13.67 17.47 -13.55
C GLU A 206 13.62 18.67 -12.59
N VAL A 207 12.92 18.53 -11.46
CA VAL A 207 12.79 19.57 -10.43
C VAL A 207 14.17 19.99 -9.90
N ARG A 208 15.07 19.05 -9.65
CA ARG A 208 16.46 19.36 -9.24
C ARG A 208 17.20 20.16 -10.32
N ARG A 209 17.04 19.80 -11.60
CA ARG A 209 17.65 20.53 -12.72
C ARG A 209 17.11 21.95 -12.84
N LEU A 210 15.80 22.14 -12.68
CA LEU A 210 15.15 23.45 -12.71
C LEU A 210 15.59 24.34 -11.55
N ARG A 211 15.65 23.80 -10.33
CA ARG A 211 16.16 24.52 -9.15
C ARG A 211 17.59 25.01 -9.33
N ARG A 212 18.47 24.18 -9.92
CA ARG A 212 19.86 24.58 -10.25
C ARG A 212 19.94 25.73 -11.26
N ARG A 213 18.89 25.94 -12.04
CA ARG A 213 18.76 27.04 -13.01
C ARG A 213 18.01 28.26 -12.46
N GLY A 214 17.70 28.29 -11.16
CA GLY A 214 16.95 29.36 -10.54
C GLY A 214 15.46 29.41 -10.91
N VAL A 215 14.93 28.39 -11.59
CA VAL A 215 13.52 28.36 -12.01
C VAL A 215 12.63 27.99 -10.82
N PRO A 216 11.62 28.80 -10.48
CA PRO A 216 10.63 28.44 -9.46
C PRO A 216 9.86 27.17 -9.84
N VAL A 217 9.81 26.19 -8.94
CA VAL A 217 9.20 24.87 -9.20
C VAL A 217 7.90 24.61 -8.43
N HIS A 218 7.50 25.52 -7.53
CA HIS A 218 6.35 25.29 -6.63
C HIS A 218 5.04 25.04 -7.36
N HIS A 219 4.74 25.82 -8.40
CA HIS A 219 3.55 25.62 -9.24
C HIS A 219 3.59 24.25 -9.94
N ARG A 220 4.72 23.92 -10.56
CA ARG A 220 4.93 22.67 -11.31
C ARG A 220 4.80 21.42 -10.44
N LEU A 221 5.28 21.49 -9.19
CA LEU A 221 5.14 20.42 -8.21
C LEU A 221 3.66 20.17 -7.85
N ARG A 222 2.90 21.25 -7.62
CA ARG A 222 1.46 21.14 -7.34
C ARG A 222 0.71 20.56 -8.52
N GLU A 223 0.97 21.06 -9.73
CA GLU A 223 0.34 20.59 -10.96
C GLU A 223 0.61 19.11 -11.23
N THR A 224 1.88 18.68 -11.12
CA THR A 224 2.25 17.26 -11.30
C THR A 224 1.56 16.39 -10.24
N SER A 225 1.46 16.87 -9.00
CA SER A 225 0.81 16.12 -7.91
C SER A 225 -0.70 15.90 -8.13
N ARG A 226 -1.37 16.71 -8.99
CA ARG A 226 -2.79 16.53 -9.34
C ARG A 226 -3.04 15.23 -10.13
N GLY A 227 -2.06 14.78 -10.91
CA GLY A 227 -2.12 13.50 -11.62
C GLY A 227 -2.27 12.29 -10.67
N TRP A 228 -1.97 12.47 -9.39
CA TRP A 228 -2.12 11.45 -8.35
C TRP A 228 -3.16 11.81 -7.28
N ALA A 229 -3.93 12.91 -7.43
CA ALA A 229 -5.05 13.22 -6.55
C ALA A 229 -6.16 12.14 -6.69
N PRO A 230 -6.95 11.88 -5.63
CA PRO A 230 -8.07 10.96 -5.71
C PRO A 230 -9.14 11.54 -6.65
N ASP A 231 -9.96 10.67 -7.26
CA ASP A 231 -10.88 11.10 -8.32
C ASP A 231 -11.99 12.04 -7.81
N ALA A 232 -12.40 11.92 -6.54
CA ALA A 232 -13.34 12.84 -5.88
C ALA A 232 -12.81 14.29 -5.76
N ASP A 233 -11.49 14.50 -5.81
CA ASP A 233 -10.85 15.82 -5.78
C ASP A 233 -10.71 16.42 -7.20
N ARG A 234 -10.92 15.61 -8.24
CA ARG A 234 -10.91 16.05 -9.64
C ARG A 234 -12.27 16.60 -10.10
N SER A 235 -13.36 16.18 -9.47
CA SER A 235 -14.73 16.61 -9.82
C SER A 235 -15.16 17.94 -9.19
N LEU A 236 -14.45 18.44 -8.18
CA LEU A 236 -14.76 19.72 -7.51
C LEU A 236 -14.30 20.97 -8.30
N VAL A 237 -13.79 20.80 -9.53
CA VAL A 237 -13.21 21.89 -10.35
C VAL A 237 -13.65 21.82 -11.82
N ASN A 238 -14.74 21.09 -12.13
CA ASN A 238 -15.43 21.21 -13.41
C ASN A 238 -16.78 21.91 -13.21
#